data_AF-A0A2A6NQJ9-F1
#
_entry.id   AF-A0A2A6NQJ9-F1
#
_cell.length_a   1.000
_cell.length_b   1.000
_cell.length_c   1.000
_cell.angle_alpha   90.00
_cell.angle_beta   90.00
_cell.angle_gamma   90.00
#
_symmetry.space_group_name_H-M   'P 1'
#
loop_
_entity.id
_entity.type
_entity.pdbx_description
1 polymer ?
#
loop_
_entity_poly.entity_id
_entity_poly.type
_entity_poly.pdbx_seq_one_letter_code
_entity_poly.pdbx_strand_id
1 'polypeptide(L)' 'MLRCYIKARGALLRLRTDKGGVVSFEYVIVAACIVAAVAAAFGTTTSSGIGQALSTAITAISTAVTTAVSA' A
#
# COMPACT_ATOMS: atom_id res chain seq x y z
N MET A 1 -34.26 -23.52 -21.06
CA MET A 1 -33.34 -23.67 -19.90
C MET A 1 -31.90 -23.99 -20.30
N LEU A 2 -31.64 -24.97 -21.20
CA LEU A 2 -30.28 -25.38 -21.58
C LEU A 2 -29.39 -24.23 -22.13
N ARG A 3 -29.96 -23.32 -22.92
CA ARG A 3 -29.24 -22.13 -23.45
C ARG A 3 -28.79 -21.16 -22.34
N CYS A 4 -29.63 -20.97 -21.32
CA CYS A 4 -29.28 -20.12 -20.16
C CYS A 4 -28.19 -20.77 -19.33
N TYR A 5 -28.26 -22.09 -19.12
CA TYR A 5 -27.22 -22.86 -18.44
C TYR A 5 -25.87 -22.78 -19.15
N ILE A 6 -25.85 -22.90 -20.48
CA ILE A 6 -24.62 -22.77 -21.28
C ILE A 6 -24.04 -21.35 -21.19
N LYS A 7 -24.88 -20.30 -21.26
CA LYS A 7 -24.43 -18.91 -21.09
C LYS A 7 -23.88 -18.64 -19.69
N ALA A 8 -24.59 -19.06 -18.64
CA ALA A 8 -24.16 -18.89 -17.26
C ALA A 8 -22.84 -19.64 -16.96
N ARG A 9 -22.74 -20.90 -17.42
CA ARG A 9 -21.50 -21.68 -17.30
C ARG A 9 -20.35 -21.03 -18.08
N GLY A 10 -20.60 -20.48 -19.26
CA GLY A 10 -19.60 -19.74 -20.04
C GLY A 10 -19.12 -18.47 -19.34
N ALA A 11 -20.01 -17.74 -18.68
CA ALA A 11 -19.65 -16.57 -17.88
C ALA A 11 -18.81 -16.94 -16.65
N LEU A 12 -19.20 -17.99 -15.91
CA LEU A 12 -18.44 -18.50 -14.76
C LEU A 12 -17.06 -19.05 -15.15
N LEU A 13 -16.95 -19.74 -16.29
CA LEU A 13 -15.67 -20.19 -16.82
C LEU A 13 -14.77 -19.01 -17.23
N ARG A 14 -15.34 -17.96 -17.81
CA ARG A 14 -14.60 -16.73 -18.19
C ARG A 14 -14.15 -15.91 -16.98
N LEU A 15 -14.96 -15.88 -15.93
CA LEU A 15 -14.56 -15.36 -14.62
C LEU A 15 -13.37 -16.17 -14.10
N ARG A 16 -13.48 -17.51 -14.04
CA ARG A 16 -12.39 -18.38 -13.56
C ARG A 16 -11.09 -18.31 -14.38
N THR A 17 -11.15 -17.96 -15.67
CA THR A 17 -9.97 -17.96 -16.57
C THR A 17 -9.40 -16.55 -16.79
N ASP A 18 -9.66 -15.61 -15.88
CA ASP A 18 -9.10 -14.24 -15.88
C ASP A 18 -9.35 -13.38 -17.11
N LYS A 19 -10.21 -13.84 -18.01
CA LYS A 19 -10.56 -13.08 -19.23
C LYS A 19 -11.65 -12.04 -18.99
N GLY A 20 -12.09 -11.86 -17.74
CA GLY A 20 -13.27 -11.05 -17.40
C GLY A 20 -13.19 -10.20 -16.12
N GLY A 21 -12.01 -10.04 -15.50
CA GLY A 21 -11.78 -8.98 -14.49
C GLY A 21 -11.78 -9.39 -13.01
N VAL A 22 -11.97 -10.66 -12.63
CA VAL A 22 -11.86 -11.07 -11.21
C VAL A 22 -10.43 -10.98 -10.67
N VAL A 23 -9.42 -11.22 -11.50
CA VAL A 23 -8.03 -10.96 -11.13
C VAL A 23 -7.71 -9.46 -11.05
N SER A 24 -8.44 -8.60 -11.77
CA SER A 24 -8.31 -7.14 -11.60
C SER A 24 -8.81 -6.68 -10.23
N PHE A 25 -9.86 -7.29 -9.68
CA PHE A 25 -10.33 -6.96 -8.32
C PHE A 25 -9.36 -7.40 -7.23
N GLU A 26 -8.76 -8.58 -7.38
CA GLU A 26 -7.74 -9.05 -6.43
C GLU A 26 -6.53 -8.11 -6.41
N TYR A 27 -6.01 -7.71 -7.58
CA TYR A 27 -4.92 -6.74 -7.66
C TYR A 27 -5.29 -5.38 -7.07
N VAL A 28 -6.54 -4.92 -7.21
CA VAL A 28 -7.01 -3.67 -6.59
C VAL A 28 -7.04 -3.77 -5.07
N ILE A 29 -7.49 -4.91 -4.52
CA ILE A 29 -7.50 -5.13 -3.07
C ILE A 29 -6.07 -5.19 -2.53
N VAL A 30 -5.18 -5.94 -3.19
CA VAL A 30 -3.76 -6.01 -2.80
C VAL A 30 -3.11 -4.62 -2.87
N ALA A 31 -3.37 -3.85 -3.93
CA ALA A 31 -2.86 -2.49 -4.05
C ALA A 31 -3.37 -1.58 -2.92
N ALA A 32 -4.66 -1.67 -2.56
CA ALA A 32 -5.23 -0.90 -1.45
C ALA A 32 -4.57 -1.26 -0.10
N CYS A 33 -4.33 -2.55 0.14
CA CYS A 33 -3.61 -3.01 1.34
C CYS A 33 -2.17 -2.47 1.40
N ILE A 34 -1.46 -2.46 0.26
CA ILE A 34 -0.10 -1.91 0.19
C ILE A 34 -0.13 -0.40 0.49
N VAL A 35 -1.04 0.35 -0.14
CA VAL A 35 -1.17 1.80 0.11
C VAL A 35 -1.50 2.09 1.58
N ALA A 36 -2.39 1.30 2.19
CA ALA A 36 -2.72 1.45 3.61
C ALA A 36 -1.52 1.16 4.52
N ALA A 37 -0.75 0.10 4.25
CA ALA A 37 0.45 -0.24 5.01
C ALA A 37 1.54 0.85 4.88
N VAL A 38 1.74 1.38 3.67
CA VAL A 38 2.67 2.49 3.41
C VAL A 38 2.19 3.75 4.13
N ALA A 39 0.91 4.10 4.04
CA ALA A 39 0.35 5.25 4.76
C ALA A 39 0.47 5.10 6.28
N ALA A 40 0.34 3.89 6.83
CA ALA A 40 0.54 3.65 8.25
C ALA A 40 2.02 3.78 8.68
N ALA A 41 2.96 3.33 7.84
CA ALA A 41 4.39 3.40 8.15
C ALA A 41 4.98 4.81 7.98
N PHE A 42 4.59 5.51 6.91
CA PHE A 42 5.14 6.81 6.55
C PHE A 42 4.28 7.99 6.98
N GLY A 43 3.02 7.76 7.36
CA GLY A 43 2.03 8.82 7.52
C GLY A 43 1.58 9.41 6.18
N THR A 44 0.65 10.36 6.22
CA THR A 44 0.28 11.20 5.07
C THR A 44 1.14 12.47 4.95
N THR A 45 1.98 12.72 5.96
CA THR A 45 2.88 13.88 6.06
C THR A 45 4.18 13.44 6.75
N THR A 46 5.21 14.28 6.76
CA THR A 46 6.48 14.02 7.45
C THR A 46 6.40 14.13 8.97
N SER A 47 5.26 14.58 9.53
CA SER A 47 5.08 14.81 10.96
C SER A 47 4.78 13.55 11.77
N SER A 48 4.71 12.38 11.15
CA SER A 48 4.43 11.10 11.82
C SER A 48 5.20 9.95 11.19
N GLY A 49 5.22 8.80 11.86
CA GLY A 49 5.87 7.58 11.35
C GLY A 49 7.37 7.76 11.12
N ILE A 50 7.86 7.18 10.03
CA ILE A 50 9.29 7.16 9.69
C ILE A 50 9.86 8.58 9.47
N GLY A 51 9.09 9.50 8.89
CA GLY A 51 9.55 10.89 8.64
C GLY A 51 9.87 11.66 9.91
N GLN A 52 9.04 11.49 10.94
CA GLN A 52 9.26 12.10 12.26
C GLN A 52 10.48 11.47 12.94
N ALA A 53 10.58 10.13 12.93
CA ALA A 53 11.70 9.42 13.56
C ALA A 53 13.05 9.86 12.96
N LEU A 54 13.13 9.99 11.63
CA LEU A 54 14.32 10.46 10.94
C LEU A 54 14.64 11.92 11.29
N SER A 55 13.63 12.79 11.31
CA SER A 55 13.80 14.21 11.67
C SER A 55 14.33 14.38 13.10
N THR A 56 13.81 13.59 14.05
CA THR A 56 14.27 13.56 15.43
C THR A 56 15.72 13.09 15.53
N ALA A 57 16.09 12.03 14.81
CA ALA A 57 17.46 11.52 14.80
C ALA A 57 18.45 12.54 14.24
N ILE A 58 18.11 13.19 13.12
CA ILE A 58 18.95 14.24 12.51
C ILE A 58 19.10 15.42 13.48
N THR A 59 18.02 15.83 14.13
CA THR A 59 18.05 16.93 15.11
C THR A 59 18.96 16.57 16.29
N ALA A 60 18.87 15.35 16.81
CA ALA A 60 19.73 14.89 17.91
C ALA A 60 21.21 14.91 17.52
N ILE A 61 21.54 14.44 16.32
CA ILE A 61 22.92 14.48 15.78
C ILE A 61 23.39 15.94 15.66
N SER A 62 22.57 16.81 15.06
CA SER A 62 22.91 18.22 14.90
C SER A 62 23.21 18.89 16.24
N THR A 63 22.36 18.66 17.25
CA THR A 63 22.54 19.22 18.59
C THR A 63 23.83 18.72 19.24
N ALA A 64 24.13 17.42 19.11
CA ALA A 64 25.37 16.85 19.65
C ALA A 64 26.61 17.47 19.00
N VAL A 65 26.61 17.64 17.67
CA VAL A 65 27.71 18.27 16.93
C VAL A 65 27.88 19.74 17.32
N THR A 66 26.78 20.50 17.38
CA THR A 66 26.84 21.91 17.79
C THR A 66 27.41 22.04 19.21
N THR A 67 26.96 21.20 20.13
CA THR A 67 27.45 21.19 21.52
C THR A 67 28.94 20.92 21.58
N ALA A 68 29.43 19.93 20.82
CA ALA A 68 30.84 19.57 20.77
C ALA A 68 31.73 20.67 20.16
N VAL A 69 31.21 21.47 19.23
CA VAL A 69 31.94 22.61 18.63
C VAL A 69 31.95 23.83 19.56
N SER A 70 30.91 24.00 20.37
CA SER A 70 30.78 25.15 21.28
C SER A 70 31.41 24.97 22.67
N ALA A 71 31.88 23.76 22.98
CA ALA A 71 32.56 23.40 24.24
C ALA A 71 34.09 23.48 24.08
#